data_AF-A0A523RVR7-F1
#
_entry.id   AF-A0A523RVR7-F1
#
_cell.length_a   1.000
_cell.length_b   1.000
_cell.length_c   1.000
_cell.angle_alpha   90.00
_cell.angle_beta   90.00
_cell.angle_gamma   90.00
#
_symmetry.space_group_name_H-M   'P 1'
#
loop_
_entity.id
_entity.type
_entity.pdbx_description
1 polymer ?
#
loop_
_entity_poly.entity_id
_entity_poly.type
_entity_poly.pdbx_seq_one_letter_code
_entity_poly.pdbx_strand_id
1 'polypeptide(L)' 'MLEGINHLAKIMQAEGIFKSSKITDVQRKKVKERVSSLPLNFYLYHNSLDIWQGKVYFLIEKEKEKKLVSFAPRKDNDDG' A
#
# COMPACT_ATOMS: atom_id res chain seq x y z
N MET A 1 -3.95 -13.58 -3.59
CA MET A 1 -3.00 -12.74 -2.80
C MET A 1 -2.49 -11.59 -3.65
N LEU A 2 -1.92 -11.86 -4.83
CA LEU A 2 -1.49 -10.84 -5.80
C LEU A 2 -2.59 -9.85 -6.17
N GLU A 3 -3.83 -10.31 -6.40
CA GLU A 3 -4.95 -9.43 -6.77
C GLU A 3 -5.29 -8.38 -5.71
N GLY A 4 -5.39 -8.79 -4.44
CA GLY A 4 -5.63 -7.87 -3.32
C GLY A 4 -4.48 -6.89 -3.08
N ILE A 5 -3.23 -7.33 -3.29
CA ILE A 5 -2.06 -6.45 -3.23
C ILE A 5 -2.06 -5.45 -4.41
N ASN A 6 -2.47 -5.88 -5.61
CA ASN A 6 -2.64 -4.98 -6.76
C ASN A 6 -3.72 -3.93 -6.51
N HIS A 7 -4.84 -4.31 -5.91
CA HIS A 7 -5.89 -3.35 -5.53
C HIS A 7 -5.38 -2.33 -4.51
N LEU A 8 -4.64 -2.82 -3.50
CA LEU A 8 -3.99 -1.97 -2.51
C LEU A 8 -2.99 -1.00 -3.16
N ALA A 9 -2.15 -1.48 -4.09
CA ALA A 9 -1.20 -0.64 -4.82
C ALA A 9 -1.90 0.47 -5.63
N LYS A 10 -3.02 0.16 -6.30
CA LYS A 10 -3.85 1.15 -7.01
C LYS A 10 -4.43 2.21 -6.06
N ILE A 11 -4.89 1.80 -4.88
CA ILE A 11 -5.37 2.73 -3.85
C ILE A 11 -4.22 3.65 -3.40
N MET A 12 -3.06 3.08 -3.08
CA MET A 12 -1.90 3.87 -2.67
C MET A 12 -1.46 4.87 -3.74
N GLN A 13 -1.50 4.47 -5.01
CA GLN A 13 -1.22 5.35 -6.15
C GLN A 13 -2.23 6.50 -6.22
N ALA A 14 -3.52 6.20 -6.11
CA ALA A 14 -4.60 7.20 -6.15
C ALA A 14 -4.51 8.20 -4.98
N GLU A 15 -4.05 7.75 -3.82
CA GLU A 15 -3.81 8.59 -2.63
C GLU A 15 -2.45 9.31 -2.65
N GLY A 16 -1.70 9.20 -3.75
CA GLY A 16 -0.43 9.89 -3.95
C GLY A 16 0.72 9.39 -3.07
N ILE A 17 0.60 8.21 -2.45
CA ILE A 17 1.62 7.65 -1.56
C ILE A 17 2.94 7.46 -2.32
N PHE A 18 2.89 6.97 -3.55
CA PHE A 18 4.10 6.72 -4.37
C PHE A 18 4.84 7.99 -4.80
N LYS A 19 4.18 9.15 -4.77
CA LYS A 19 4.80 10.45 -5.08
C LYS A 19 5.27 11.19 -3.83
N SER A 20 4.99 10.65 -2.64
CA SER A 20 5.30 11.29 -1.36
C SER A 20 6.62 10.77 -0.81
N SER A 21 7.41 11.62 -0.16
CA SER A 21 8.62 11.18 0.57
C SER A 21 8.28 10.55 1.93
N LYS A 22 7.07 10.79 2.43
CA LYS A 22 6.56 10.28 3.71
C LYS A 22 5.04 10.12 3.62
N ILE A 23 4.51 9.11 4.31
CA ILE A 23 3.06 8.89 4.42
C ILE A 23 2.49 9.77 5.52
N THR A 24 1.53 10.62 5.16
CA THR A 24 0.79 11.45 6.12
C THR A 24 -0.31 10.66 6.81
N ASP A 25 -0.74 11.11 7.98
CA ASP A 25 -1.86 10.50 8.72
C ASP A 25 -3.15 10.52 7.90
N VAL A 26 -3.38 11.59 7.13
CA VAL A 26 -4.50 11.72 6.20
C VAL A 26 -4.47 10.64 5.12
N GLN A 27 -3.33 10.43 4.47
CA GLN A 27 -3.17 9.36 3.47
C GLN A 27 -3.38 7.97 4.10
N ARG A 28 -2.82 7.75 5.29
CA ARG A 28 -2.93 6.49 6.02
C ARG A 28 -4.39 6.18 6.38
N LYS A 29 -5.15 7.18 6.82
CA LYS A 29 -6.59 7.08 7.09
C LYS A 29 -7.39 6.76 5.82
N LYS A 30 -7.13 7.46 4.71
CA LYS A 30 -7.83 7.21 3.44
C LYS A 30 -7.55 5.81 2.88
N VAL A 31 -6.30 5.33 2.98
CA VAL A 31 -5.96 3.95 2.62
C VAL A 31 -6.75 2.97 3.49
N LYS A 32 -6.77 3.16 4.81
CA LYS A 32 -7.55 2.31 5.73
C LYS A 32 -9.01 2.25 5.34
N GLU A 33 -9.64 3.40 5.08
CA GLU A 33 -11.06 3.49 4.71
C GLU A 33 -11.33 2.72 3.41
N ARG A 34 -10.56 2.97 2.35
CA ARG A 34 -10.75 2.29 1.06
C ARG A 34 -10.46 0.79 1.11
N VAL A 35 -9.43 0.39 1.85
CA VAL A 35 -9.05 -1.01 2.04
C VAL A 35 -10.11 -1.77 2.83
N SER A 36 -10.74 -1.12 3.82
CA SER A 36 -11.81 -1.75 4.63
C SER A 36 -13.05 -2.09 3.81
N SER A 37 -13.25 -1.42 2.67
CA SER A 37 -14.35 -1.70 1.74
C SER A 37 -14.02 -2.77 0.70
N LEU A 38 -12.78 -3.29 0.65
CA LEU A 38 -12.38 -4.31 -0.32
C LEU A 38 -12.52 -5.73 0.27
N PRO A 39 -13.01 -6.70 -0.52
CA PRO A 39 -13.01 -8.11 -0.12
C PRO A 39 -11.58 -8.68 -0.22
N LEU A 40 -10.73 -8.36 0.75
CA LEU A 40 -9.35 -8.84 0.80
C LEU A 40 -9.24 -10.14 1.61
N ASN A 41 -8.45 -11.08 1.09
CA ASN A 41 -8.11 -12.33 1.79
C ASN A 41 -6.95 -12.14 2.80
N PHE A 42 -6.70 -10.91 3.25
CA PHE A 42 -5.68 -10.56 4.24
C PHE A 42 -6.07 -9.29 4.99
N TYR A 43 -5.58 -9.16 6.21
CA TYR A 43 -5.71 -7.94 7.01
C TYR A 43 -4.50 -7.03 6.76
N LEU A 44 -4.74 -5.74 6.52
CA LEU A 44 -3.69 -4.73 6.37
C LEU A 44 -3.46 -3.97 7.69
N TYR A 45 -2.23 -4.00 8.20
CA TYR A 45 -1.83 -3.11 9.29
C TYR A 45 -1.53 -1.71 8.73
N HIS A 46 -2.57 -0.89 8.53
CA HIS A 46 -2.43 0.48 8.00
C HIS A 46 -1.38 1.34 8.75
N ASN A 47 -1.16 1.12 10.05
CA ASN A 47 -0.13 1.83 10.82
C ASN A 47 1.31 1.45 10.46
N SER A 48 1.51 0.30 9.80
CA SER A 48 2.81 -0.16 9.31
C SER A 48 3.20 0.40 7.95
N LEU A 49 2.34 1.24 7.34
CA LEU A 49 2.61 1.88 6.06
C LEU A 49 3.78 2.86 6.19
N ASP A 50 4.85 2.59 5.48
CA ASP A 50 6.04 3.43 5.46
C ASP A 50 6.65 3.58 4.06
N ILE A 51 7.41 4.65 3.84
CA ILE A 51 8.14 4.89 2.58
C ILE A 51 9.62 4.96 2.91
N TRP A 52 10.38 4.04 2.32
CA TRP A 52 11.81 4.00 2.49
C TRP A 52 12.50 3.69 1.17
N GLN A 53 13.50 4.51 0.81
CA GLN A 53 14.26 4.39 -0.45
C GLN A 53 13.39 4.24 -1.71
N GLY A 54 12.28 4.99 -1.78
CA GLY A 54 11.36 4.97 -2.92
C GLY A 54 10.49 3.71 -3.01
N LYS A 55 10.45 2.88 -1.96
CA LYS A 55 9.55 1.72 -1.84
C LYS A 55 8.55 1.95 -0.72
N VAL A 56 7.34 1.43 -0.90
CA VAL A 56 6.32 1.39 0.16
C VAL A 56 6.40 0.06 0.87
N TYR A 57 6.50 0.09 2.19
CA TYR A 57 6.51 -1.08 3.05
C TYR A 57 5.21 -1.15 3.85
N PHE A 58 4.69 -2.36 4.04
CA PHE A 58 3.52 -2.60 4.87
C PHE A 58 3.44 -4.06 5.34
N LEU A 59 2.85 -4.26 6.51
CA LEU A 59 2.55 -5.56 7.07
C LEU A 59 1.13 -5.97 6.71
N ILE A 60 0.99 -7.24 6.31
CA ILE A 60 -0.30 -7.91 6.17
C ILE A 60 -0.34 -9.16 7.05
N GLU A 61 -1.53 -9.56 7.47
CA GLU A 61 -1.77 -10.85 8.11
C GLU A 61 -2.70 -11.69 7.23
N LYS A 62 -2.28 -12.92 6.92
CA LYS A 62 -3.06 -13.89 6.13
C LYS A 62 -2.90 -15.25 6.78
N GLU A 63 -4.01 -15.93 7.05
CA GLU A 63 -3.99 -17.30 7.62
C GLU A 63 -3.15 -17.39 8.92
N LYS A 64 -3.24 -16.36 9.78
CA LYS A 64 -2.46 -16.19 11.02
C LYS A 64 -0.95 -15.98 10.83
N GLU A 65 -0.49 -15.81 9.59
CA GLU A 65 0.90 -15.50 9.27
C GLU A 65 1.05 -14.00 8.92
N LYS A 66 1.97 -13.33 9.62
CA LYS A 66 2.33 -11.93 9.34
C LYS A 66 3.42 -11.87 8.29
N LYS A 67 3.20 -11.05 7.27
CA LYS A 67 4.14 -10.84 6.15
C LYS A 67 4.46 -9.38 5.97
N LEU A 68 5.75 -9.08 5.88
CA LEU A 68 6.22 -7.79 5.40
C LEU A 68 6.21 -7.82 3.87
N VAL A 69 5.49 -6.87 3.28
CA VAL A 69 5.40 -6.68 1.84
C VAL A 69 6.01 -5.33 1.50
N SER A 70 6.79 -5.31 0.43
CA SER A 70 7.31 -4.08 -0.15
C SER A 70 6.85 -3.94 -1.59
N PHE A 71 6.45 -2.74 -1.98
CA PHE A 71 6.12 -2.40 -3.35
C PHE A 71 7.03 -1.27 -3.83
N ALA A 72 7.71 -1.50 -4.94
CA ALA A 72 8.40 -0.45 -5.67
C ALA A 72 7.42 0.08 -6.73
N PRO A 73 6.92 1.32 -6.64
CA PRO A 73 6.24 1.93 -7.76
C PRO A 73 7.18 1.90 -8.96
N ARG A 74 6.73 1.33 -10.07
CA ARG A 74 7.41 1.54 -11.34
C ARG A 74 7.43 3.05 -11.54
N LYS A 75 8.63 3.61 -11.75
CA LYS A 75 8.72 4.86 -12.50
C LYS A 75 8.01 4.56 -13.82
N ASP A 76 6.88 5.21 -14.06
CA ASP A 76 6.50 5.50 -15.43
C ASP A 76 7.71 6.23 -16.02
N ASN A 77 8.53 5.51 -16.77
CA ASN A 77 9.33 6.15 -17.80
C ASN A 77 8.30 6.60 -18.84
N ASP A 78 7.71 7.77 -18.60
CA ASP A 78 7.11 8.56 -19.66
C ASP A 78 8.31 9.17 -20.43
N ASP A 79 8.91 8.34 -21.27
CA ASP A 79 9.73 8.75 -22.40
C ASP A 79 8.72 8.91 -23.56
N GLY A 80 8.15 10.11 -23.67
CA GLY A 80 7.14 10.48 -24.65
C GLY A 80 7.04 11.98 -24.84
#